data_AF-A0A9P7HG84-F1
#
_entry.id   AF-A0A9P7HG84-F1
#
_cell.length_a   1.000
_cell.length_b   1.000
_cell.length_c   1.000
_cell.angle_alpha   90.00
_cell.angle_beta   90.00
_cell.angle_gamma   90.00
#
_symmetry.space_group_name_H-M   'P 1'
#
loop_
_entity.id
_entity.type
_entity.pdbx_description
1 polymer ?
#
loop_
_entity_poly.entity_id
_entity_poly.type
_entity_poly.pdbx_seq_one_letter_code
_entity_poly.pdbx_strand_id
1 'polypeptide(L)'
;MAEARRLWDIESCKEASVPTIQAAMIISYTTTNNGMDQVGALYLTRALEMGKSLDLFGPATHPGDPELDKARVFTAWVLLYSWQALFNFSFFRPPPITKPPVLLRPDANLSPEWYGEVWVQYPHTPTRNRLHVGHKLQAEVQLRHIMNELGILMFGDSSQPLTIDQIVGIKKKLDS
;
A
#
# COMPACT_ATOMS: atom_id res chain seq x y z
N MET A 1 -11.08 5.44 -18.26
CA MET A 1 -11.61 4.87 -17.01
C MET A 1 -12.77 3.89 -17.23
N ALA A 2 -13.78 4.21 -18.03
CA ALA A 2 -14.91 3.29 -18.26
C ALA A 2 -14.48 1.92 -18.83
N GLU A 3 -13.64 1.91 -19.87
CA GLU A 3 -13.19 0.64 -20.48
C GLU A 3 -12.27 -0.18 -19.56
N ALA A 4 -11.38 0.48 -18.80
CA ALA A 4 -10.52 -0.20 -17.83
C ALA A 4 -11.32 -0.89 -16.71
N ARG A 5 -12.42 -0.28 -16.25
CA ARG A 5 -13.35 -0.90 -15.29
C ARG A 5 -14.05 -2.10 -15.90
N ARG A 6 -14.59 -1.96 -17.12
CA ARG A 6 -15.27 -3.05 -17.83
C ARG A 6 -14.36 -4.27 -18.01
N LEU A 7 -13.10 -4.05 -18.40
CA LEU A 7 -12.11 -5.12 -18.55
C LEU A 7 -11.78 -5.76 -17.19
N TRP A 8 -11.62 -4.94 -16.16
CA TRP A 8 -11.36 -5.44 -14.82
C TRP A 8 -12.53 -6.27 -14.27
N ASP A 9 -13.78 -5.86 -14.52
CA ASP A 9 -14.96 -6.61 -14.07
C ASP A 9 -14.97 -8.01 -14.69
N ILE A 10 -14.61 -8.14 -15.97
CA ILE A 10 -14.49 -9.43 -16.67
C ILE A 10 -13.35 -10.27 -16.09
N GLU A 11 -12.17 -9.68 -15.87
CA GLU A 11 -11.01 -10.39 -15.29
C GLU A 11 -11.23 -10.78 -13.82
N SER A 12 -12.00 -9.99 -13.07
CA SER A 12 -12.29 -10.23 -11.65
C SER A 12 -13.19 -11.46 -11.41
N CYS A 13 -13.86 -11.93 -12.46
CA CYS A 13 -14.62 -13.19 -12.47
C CYS A 13 -13.73 -14.42 -12.64
N LYS A 14 -12.45 -14.25 -13.01
CA LYS A 14 -11.48 -15.34 -13.12
C LYS A 14 -10.75 -15.54 -11.78
N GLU A 15 -9.74 -16.41 -11.78
CA GLU A 15 -8.89 -16.63 -10.61
C GLU A 15 -8.14 -15.35 -10.20
N ALA A 16 -8.03 -15.12 -8.89
CA ALA A 16 -7.34 -13.95 -8.35
C ALA A 16 -5.86 -13.97 -8.72
N SER A 17 -5.39 -12.89 -9.36
CA SER A 17 -3.99 -12.73 -9.75
C SER A 17 -3.41 -11.42 -9.22
N VAL A 18 -2.08 -11.35 -9.05
CA VAL A 18 -1.39 -10.12 -8.60
C VAL A 18 -1.70 -8.93 -9.54
N PRO A 19 -1.65 -9.07 -10.88
CA PRO A 19 -2.05 -7.98 -11.79
C PRO A 19 -3.50 -7.52 -11.62
N THR A 20 -4.45 -8.45 -11.38
CA THR A 20 -5.86 -8.09 -11.15
C THR A 20 -6.04 -7.26 -9.87
N ILE A 21 -5.28 -7.58 -8.81
CA ILE A 21 -5.24 -6.81 -7.57
C ILE A 21 -4.62 -5.43 -7.82
N GLN A 22 -3.49 -5.36 -8.52
CA GLN A 22 -2.82 -4.10 -8.84
C GLN A 22 -3.73 -3.16 -9.67
N ALA A 23 -4.43 -3.70 -10.66
CA ALA A 23 -5.41 -2.95 -11.45
C ALA A 23 -6.56 -2.40 -10.57
N ALA A 24 -7.11 -3.22 -9.67
CA ALA A 24 -8.13 -2.78 -8.71
C ALA A 24 -7.64 -1.60 -7.86
N MET A 25 -6.40 -1.66 -7.41
CA MET A 25 -5.77 -0.62 -6.60
C MET A 25 -5.57 0.69 -7.38
N ILE A 26 -5.14 0.62 -8.63
CA ILE A 26 -5.00 1.81 -9.49
C ILE A 26 -6.36 2.46 -9.73
N ILE A 27 -7.41 1.66 -9.98
CA ILE A 27 -8.78 2.17 -10.13
C ILE A 27 -9.25 2.81 -8.82
N SER A 28 -9.02 2.16 -7.68
CA SER A 28 -9.35 2.71 -6.34
C SER A 28 -8.67 4.06 -6.13
N TYR A 29 -7.34 4.11 -6.28
CA TYR A 29 -6.54 5.33 -6.13
C TYR A 29 -7.06 6.47 -7.01
N THR A 30 -7.31 6.18 -8.28
CA THR A 30 -7.71 7.22 -9.24
C THR A 30 -9.14 7.69 -8.99
N THR A 31 -10.05 6.81 -8.58
CA THR A 31 -11.44 7.20 -8.30
C THR A 31 -11.54 8.00 -7.01
N THR A 32 -10.82 7.62 -5.95
CA THR A 32 -10.70 8.41 -4.72
C THR A 32 -10.10 9.79 -4.97
N ASN A 33 -9.00 9.88 -5.74
CA ASN A 33 -8.41 11.19 -6.06
C ASN A 33 -9.32 12.10 -6.90
N ASN A 34 -10.32 11.52 -7.58
CA ASN A 34 -11.33 12.27 -8.33
C ASN A 34 -12.62 12.52 -7.52
N GLY A 35 -12.59 12.32 -6.19
CA GLY A 35 -13.73 12.56 -5.29
C GLY A 35 -14.83 11.50 -5.34
N MET A 36 -14.59 10.36 -6.01
CA MET A 36 -15.52 9.23 -6.06
C MET A 36 -15.18 8.19 -4.97
N ASP A 37 -15.11 8.64 -3.71
CA ASP A 37 -14.55 7.86 -2.61
C ASP A 37 -15.30 6.55 -2.34
N GLN A 38 -16.63 6.55 -2.50
CA GLN A 38 -17.45 5.34 -2.34
C GLN A 38 -17.09 4.28 -3.38
N VAL A 39 -16.86 4.70 -4.62
CA VAL A 39 -16.44 3.80 -5.71
C VAL A 39 -15.02 3.30 -5.44
N GLY A 40 -14.12 4.18 -5.03
CA GLY A 40 -12.75 3.81 -4.67
C GLY A 40 -12.69 2.80 -3.51
N ALA A 41 -13.57 2.95 -2.51
CA ALA A 41 -13.70 2.03 -1.38
C ALA A 41 -14.15 0.62 -1.80
N LEU A 42 -15.05 0.51 -2.78
CA LEU A 42 -15.51 -0.78 -3.30
C LEU A 42 -14.36 -1.55 -3.95
N TYR A 43 -13.61 -0.88 -4.84
CA TYR A 43 -12.45 -1.50 -5.49
C TYR A 43 -11.35 -1.85 -4.49
N LEU A 44 -11.12 -1.02 -3.46
CA LEU A 44 -10.19 -1.33 -2.37
C LEU A 44 -10.62 -2.58 -1.60
N THR A 45 -11.90 -2.66 -1.20
CA THR A 45 -12.44 -3.81 -0.48
C THR A 45 -12.26 -5.09 -1.29
N ARG A 46 -12.57 -5.03 -2.59
CA ARG A 46 -12.40 -6.17 -3.50
C ARG A 46 -10.93 -6.56 -3.69
N ALA A 47 -10.02 -5.60 -3.76
CA ALA A 47 -8.58 -5.84 -3.80
C ALA A 47 -8.08 -6.54 -2.53
N LEU A 48 -8.60 -6.15 -1.36
CA LEU A 48 -8.27 -6.78 -0.07
C LEU A 48 -8.79 -8.22 0.01
N GLU A 49 -10.01 -8.48 -0.45
CA GLU A 49 -10.56 -9.85 -0.54
C GLU A 49 -9.72 -10.75 -1.43
N MET A 50 -9.37 -10.28 -2.64
CA MET A 50 -8.50 -11.01 -3.56
C MET A 50 -7.08 -11.22 -2.99
N GLY A 51 -6.54 -10.22 -2.28
CA GLY A 51 -5.25 -10.34 -1.61
C GLY A 51 -5.27 -11.39 -0.49
N LYS A 52 -6.37 -11.49 0.26
CA LYS A 52 -6.58 -12.54 1.27
C LYS A 52 -6.74 -13.92 0.63
N SER A 53 -7.51 -14.05 -0.45
CA SER A 53 -7.68 -15.33 -1.14
C SER A 53 -6.41 -15.87 -1.78
N LEU A 54 -5.51 -14.98 -2.19
CA LEU A 54 -4.20 -15.31 -2.77
C LEU A 54 -3.09 -15.51 -1.72
N ASP A 55 -3.45 -15.45 -0.42
CA ASP A 55 -2.53 -15.43 0.73
C ASP A 55 -1.35 -14.46 0.56
N LEU A 56 -1.62 -13.28 0.01
CA LEU A 56 -0.58 -12.30 -0.35
C LEU A 56 0.16 -11.74 0.87
N PHE A 57 -0.44 -11.86 2.05
CA PHE A 57 0.11 -11.41 3.33
C PHE A 57 0.88 -12.53 4.08
N GLY A 58 0.75 -13.77 3.63
CA GLY A 58 1.40 -14.96 4.18
C GLY A 58 2.83 -15.19 3.67
N PRO A 59 3.45 -16.33 4.02
CA PRO A 59 4.80 -16.69 3.56
C PRO A 59 4.83 -16.96 2.05
N ALA A 60 5.98 -16.70 1.41
CA ALA A 60 6.14 -16.81 -0.03
C ALA A 60 5.75 -18.21 -0.55
N THR A 61 4.75 -18.26 -1.43
CA THR A 61 4.21 -19.52 -1.96
C THR A 61 4.93 -19.98 -3.23
N HIS A 62 5.79 -19.15 -3.84
CA HIS A 62 6.41 -19.41 -5.15
C HIS A 62 7.95 -19.38 -5.08
N PRO A 63 8.59 -20.42 -4.50
CA PRO A 63 10.05 -20.46 -4.30
C PRO A 63 10.91 -20.60 -5.58
N GLY A 64 10.49 -20.05 -6.72
CA GLY A 64 11.17 -20.20 -8.00
C GLY A 64 11.20 -18.97 -8.92
N ASP A 65 10.44 -17.91 -8.63
CA ASP A 65 10.42 -16.68 -9.44
C ASP A 65 10.65 -15.44 -8.56
N PRO A 66 11.89 -14.90 -8.54
CA PRO A 66 12.21 -13.77 -7.69
C PRO A 66 11.44 -12.51 -8.10
N GLU A 67 11.13 -12.28 -9.37
CA GLU A 67 10.41 -11.07 -9.81
C GLU A 67 8.93 -11.12 -9.39
N LEU A 68 8.30 -12.29 -9.47
CA LEU A 68 6.95 -12.49 -8.94
C LEU A 68 6.89 -12.30 -7.42
N ASP A 69 7.89 -12.79 -6.69
CA ASP A 69 7.98 -12.57 -5.24
C ASP A 69 8.15 -11.08 -4.90
N LYS A 70 9.00 -10.36 -5.64
CA LYS A 70 9.11 -8.89 -5.49
C LYS A 70 7.77 -8.22 -5.73
N ALA A 71 7.06 -8.56 -6.81
CA ALA A 71 5.77 -7.99 -7.14
C ALA A 71 4.71 -8.27 -6.05
N ARG A 72 4.74 -9.47 -5.45
CA ARG A 72 3.87 -9.84 -4.32
C ARG A 72 4.16 -9.00 -3.09
N VAL A 73 5.42 -8.92 -2.66
CA VAL A 73 5.86 -8.13 -1.49
C VAL A 73 5.50 -6.66 -1.69
N PHE A 74 5.78 -6.12 -2.87
CA PHE A 74 5.44 -4.74 -3.23
C PHE A 74 3.93 -4.51 -3.14
N THR A 75 3.12 -5.39 -3.72
CA THR A 75 1.66 -5.26 -3.71
C THR A 75 1.08 -5.37 -2.31
N ALA A 76 1.59 -6.28 -1.48
CA ALA A 76 1.15 -6.45 -0.09
C ALA A 76 1.42 -5.20 0.76
N TRP A 77 2.66 -4.67 0.70
CA TRP A 77 3.09 -3.56 1.55
C TRP A 77 2.68 -2.19 1.03
N VAL A 78 3.02 -1.90 -0.22
CA VAL A 78 2.94 -0.54 -0.79
C VAL A 78 1.55 -0.25 -1.32
N LEU A 79 0.90 -1.24 -1.93
CA LEU A 79 -0.44 -1.04 -2.48
C LEU A 79 -1.50 -1.33 -1.43
N LEU A 80 -1.60 -2.55 -0.92
CA LEU A 80 -2.71 -2.93 -0.04
C LEU A 80 -2.58 -2.32 1.37
N TYR A 81 -1.53 -2.68 2.12
CA TYR A 81 -1.38 -2.28 3.53
C TYR A 81 -1.29 -0.76 3.72
N SER A 82 -0.53 -0.11 2.84
CA SER A 82 -0.31 1.32 2.84
C SER A 82 -1.55 2.12 2.47
N TRP A 83 -2.21 1.78 1.35
CA TRP A 83 -3.38 2.53 0.90
C TRP A 83 -4.57 2.33 1.84
N GLN A 84 -4.80 1.11 2.34
CA GLN A 84 -5.89 0.89 3.29
C GLN A 84 -5.70 1.69 4.57
N ALA A 85 -4.47 1.82 5.07
CA ALA A 85 -4.18 2.58 6.28
C ALA A 85 -4.49 4.07 6.06
N LEU A 86 -3.99 4.64 4.96
CA LEU A 86 -4.27 6.05 4.61
C LEU A 86 -5.77 6.29 4.42
N PHE A 87 -6.42 5.45 3.63
CA PHE A 87 -7.83 5.59 3.29
C PHE A 87 -8.69 5.52 4.55
N ASN A 88 -8.57 4.46 5.35
CA ASN A 88 -9.41 4.30 6.53
C ASN A 88 -9.11 5.34 7.62
N PHE A 89 -7.83 5.69 7.82
CA PHE A 89 -7.47 6.76 8.75
C PHE A 89 -8.10 8.10 8.34
N SER A 90 -8.06 8.45 7.05
CA SER A 90 -8.66 9.70 6.53
C SER A 90 -10.19 9.75 6.70
N PHE A 91 -10.84 8.58 6.69
CA PHE A 91 -12.28 8.45 6.90
C PHE A 91 -12.67 8.11 8.35
N PHE A 92 -11.73 8.19 9.31
CA PHE A 92 -11.96 7.88 10.73
C PHE A 92 -12.54 6.47 10.96
N ARG A 93 -12.08 5.49 10.17
CA ARG A 93 -12.51 4.09 10.24
C ARG A 93 -11.39 3.21 10.79
N PRO A 94 -11.73 2.12 11.50
CA PRO A 94 -10.75 1.12 11.86
C PRO A 94 -10.16 0.47 10.59
N PRO A 95 -8.83 0.30 10.53
CA PRO A 95 -8.21 -0.33 9.37
C PRO A 95 -8.56 -1.82 9.30
N PRO A 96 -9.03 -2.34 8.14
CA PRO A 96 -9.37 -3.75 7.95
C PRO A 96 -8.15 -4.68 8.01
N ILE A 97 -6.93 -4.15 7.85
CA ILE A 97 -5.68 -4.90 8.06
C ILE A 97 -4.96 -4.32 9.28
N THR A 98 -4.99 -5.07 10.37
CA THR A 98 -4.42 -4.64 11.65
C THR A 98 -2.96 -5.08 11.83
N LYS A 99 -2.51 -6.09 11.09
CA LYS A 99 -1.14 -6.61 11.18
C LYS A 99 -0.37 -6.33 9.89
N PRO A 100 0.92 -5.94 9.97
CA PRO A 100 1.76 -5.82 8.80
C PRO A 100 1.90 -7.19 8.10
N PRO A 101 2.16 -7.21 6.77
CA PRO A 101 2.49 -8.44 6.06
C PRO A 101 3.69 -9.16 6.69
N VAL A 102 3.70 -10.50 6.66
CA VAL A 102 4.79 -11.31 7.26
C VAL A 102 6.10 -11.15 6.49
N LEU A 103 6.02 -10.98 5.17
CA LEU A 103 7.17 -10.78 4.32
C LEU A 103 7.86 -9.46 4.67
N LEU A 104 9.16 -9.48 4.92
CA LEU A 104 9.89 -8.25 5.21
C LEU A 104 10.08 -7.43 3.92
N ARG A 105 9.87 -6.12 4.05
CA ARG A 105 10.16 -5.18 2.98
C ARG A 105 11.68 -4.91 2.92
N PRO A 106 12.33 -4.94 1.74
CA PRO A 106 13.75 -4.61 1.61
C PRO A 106 14.05 -3.15 1.98
N ASP A 107 15.17 -2.89 2.63
CA ASP A 107 15.61 -1.53 2.92
C ASP A 107 16.11 -0.85 1.63
N ALA A 108 15.59 0.32 1.28
CA ALA A 108 16.00 1.05 0.08
C ALA A 108 17.46 1.53 0.16
N ASN A 109 18.06 1.58 1.35
CA ASN A 109 19.50 1.84 1.50
C ASN A 109 20.37 0.63 1.15
N LEU A 110 19.88 -0.58 1.44
CA LEU A 110 20.62 -1.84 1.24
C LEU A 110 20.37 -2.45 -0.14
N SER A 111 19.18 -2.24 -0.70
CA SER A 111 18.77 -2.82 -1.99
C SER A 111 17.97 -1.81 -2.81
N PRO A 112 18.58 -0.70 -3.26
CA PRO A 112 17.91 0.31 -4.07
C PRO A 112 17.41 -0.26 -5.42
N GLU A 113 18.10 -1.25 -5.99
CA GLU A 113 17.66 -1.93 -7.22
C GLU A 113 16.32 -2.65 -7.08
N TRP A 114 15.88 -3.00 -5.86
CA TRP A 114 14.59 -3.65 -5.64
C TRP A 114 13.41 -2.74 -5.96
N TYR A 115 13.54 -1.44 -5.68
CA TYR A 115 12.49 -0.44 -5.91
C TYR A 115 12.52 0.14 -7.33
N GLY A 116 13.62 -0.05 -8.05
CA GLY A 116 13.91 0.63 -9.30
C GLY A 116 14.26 2.12 -9.10
N GLU A 117 14.63 2.77 -10.20
CA GLU A 117 15.00 4.19 -10.20
C GLU A 117 14.32 4.92 -11.36
N VAL A 118 13.86 6.14 -11.09
CA VAL A 118 13.28 7.03 -12.11
C VAL A 118 14.22 8.20 -12.30
N TRP A 119 14.62 8.37 -13.55
CA TRP A 119 15.53 9.43 -13.96
C TRP A 119 14.77 10.52 -14.68
N VAL A 120 14.83 11.75 -14.16
CA VAL A 120 14.19 12.91 -14.78
C VAL A 120 15.26 13.86 -15.31
N GLN A 121 15.10 14.24 -16.58
CA GLN A 121 15.87 15.30 -17.21
C GLN A 121 15.00 16.54 -17.33
N TYR A 122 15.40 17.61 -16.65
CA TYR A 122 14.69 18.88 -16.72
C TYR A 122 15.08 19.60 -18.02
N PRO A 123 14.15 20.30 -18.69
CA PRO A 123 14.45 20.98 -19.96
C PRO A 123 15.61 21.98 -19.88
N HIS A 124 15.84 22.55 -18.69
CA HIS A 124 16.84 23.58 -18.42
C HIS A 124 18.17 23.02 -17.93
N THR A 125 18.33 21.69 -17.83
CA THR A 125 19.54 21.07 -17.31
C THR A 125 19.90 19.83 -18.13
N PRO A 126 21.15 19.72 -18.64
CA PRO A 126 21.56 18.55 -19.39
C PRO A 126 21.78 17.31 -18.50
N THR A 127 21.76 17.45 -17.17
CA THR A 127 21.96 16.35 -16.23
C THR A 127 20.65 15.63 -15.91
N ARG A 128 20.73 14.30 -15.85
CA ARG A 128 19.64 13.45 -15.34
C ARG A 128 19.74 13.39 -13.83
N ASN A 129 18.63 13.70 -13.16
CA ASN A 129 18.52 13.65 -11.71
C ASN A 129 17.76 12.39 -11.31
N ARG A 130 18.25 11.70 -10.27
CA ARG A 130 17.55 10.58 -9.64
C ARG A 130 16.41 11.11 -8.78
N LEU A 131 15.25 10.46 -8.86
CA LEU A 131 14.12 10.79 -7.99
C LEU A 131 14.12 10.00 -6.68
N HIS A 132 15.01 9.01 -6.52
CA HIS A 132 15.13 8.22 -5.29
C HIS A 132 13.76 7.65 -4.85
N VAL A 133 13.04 7.08 -5.81
CA VAL A 133 11.65 6.63 -5.61
C VAL A 133 11.57 5.57 -4.51
N GLY A 134 12.58 4.71 -4.37
CA GLY A 134 12.67 3.74 -3.29
C GLY A 134 12.64 4.38 -1.90
N HIS A 135 13.42 5.43 -1.67
CA HIS A 135 13.43 6.17 -0.39
C HIS A 135 12.09 6.83 -0.10
N LYS A 136 11.48 7.45 -1.11
CA LYS A 136 10.14 8.03 -0.97
C LYS A 136 9.11 6.96 -0.57
N LEU A 137 9.06 5.85 -1.30
CA LEU A 137 8.13 4.75 -1.00
C LEU A 137 8.39 4.15 0.37
N GLN A 138 9.66 4.04 0.77
CA GLN A 138 10.02 3.54 2.08
C GLN A 138 9.45 4.42 3.20
N ALA A 139 9.67 5.73 3.11
CA ALA A 139 9.16 6.72 4.05
C ALA A 139 7.62 6.75 4.06
N GLU A 140 6.97 6.72 2.88
CA GLU A 140 5.51 6.70 2.79
C GLU A 140 4.90 5.48 3.49
N VAL A 141 5.45 4.29 3.26
CA VAL A 141 4.97 3.06 3.92
C VAL A 141 5.21 3.09 5.43
N GLN A 142 6.33 3.67 5.90
CA GLN A 142 6.59 3.86 7.34
C GLN A 142 5.55 4.79 7.97
N LEU A 143 5.28 5.93 7.33
CA LEU A 143 4.25 6.86 7.78
C LEU A 143 2.87 6.19 7.81
N ARG A 144 2.52 5.43 6.76
CA ARG A 144 1.25 4.70 6.68
C ARG A 144 1.17 3.59 7.72
N HIS A 145 2.28 2.97 8.11
CA HIS A 145 2.33 2.02 9.22
C HIS A 145 1.98 2.70 10.56
N ILE A 146 2.55 3.88 10.82
CA ILE A 146 2.20 4.69 12.00
C ILE A 146 0.73 5.10 11.98
N MET A 147 0.22 5.56 10.82
CA MET A 147 -1.21 5.87 10.65
C MET A 147 -2.11 4.66 10.91
N ASN A 148 -1.68 3.46 10.52
CA ASN A 148 -2.42 2.24 10.78
C ASN A 148 -2.49 1.95 12.29
N GLU A 149 -1.37 2.06 13.00
CA GLU A 149 -1.34 1.91 14.47
C GLU A 149 -2.25 2.93 15.15
N LEU A 150 -2.18 4.20 14.74
CA LEU A 150 -3.09 5.25 15.22
C LEU A 150 -4.55 4.92 14.92
N GLY A 151 -4.86 4.46 13.71
CA GLY A 151 -6.21 4.09 13.32
C GLY A 151 -6.78 2.95 14.16
N ILE A 152 -5.96 1.97 14.54
CA ILE A 152 -6.34 0.90 15.47
C ILE A 152 -6.63 1.45 16.86
N LEU A 153 -5.75 2.31 17.38
CA LEU A 153 -5.89 2.87 18.73
C LEU A 153 -7.08 3.82 18.86
N MET A 154 -7.32 4.66 17.84
CA MET A 154 -8.35 5.71 17.87
C MET A 154 -9.72 5.21 17.45
N PHE A 155 -9.80 4.33 16.44
CA PHE A 155 -11.06 3.93 15.80
C PHE A 155 -11.40 2.44 15.95
N GLY A 156 -10.55 1.66 16.62
CA GLY A 156 -10.83 0.25 16.92
C GLY A 156 -11.91 0.06 17.98
N ASP A 157 -12.31 -1.19 18.21
CA ASP A 157 -13.37 -1.57 19.16
C ASP A 157 -13.07 -1.14 20.61
N SER A 158 -11.80 -0.88 20.93
CA SER A 158 -11.34 -0.32 22.20
C SER A 158 -10.95 1.15 22.07
N SER A 159 -11.78 1.97 21.42
CA SER A 159 -11.55 3.42 21.27
C SER A 159 -11.45 4.05 22.66
N GLN A 160 -10.22 4.20 23.14
CA GLN A 160 -9.86 4.84 24.39
C GLN A 160 -9.05 6.09 24.07
N PRO A 161 -9.17 7.14 24.89
CA PRO A 161 -8.27 8.28 24.77
C PRO A 161 -6.82 7.80 24.84
N LEU A 162 -6.01 8.23 23.87
CA LEU A 162 -4.60 7.84 23.77
C LEU A 162 -3.88 8.18 25.08
N THR A 163 -3.14 7.21 25.60
CA THR A 163 -2.26 7.44 26.76
C THR A 163 -1.04 8.26 26.36
N ILE A 164 -0.47 9.01 27.31
CA ILE A 164 0.74 9.83 27.07
C ILE A 164 1.89 8.97 26.54
N ASP A 165 2.04 7.74 27.05
CA ASP A 165 3.08 6.81 26.60
C ASP A 165 2.92 6.41 25.12
N GLN A 166 1.68 6.18 24.66
CA GLN A 166 1.39 5.91 23.26
C GLN A 166 1.71 7.11 22.37
N ILE A 167 1.36 8.32 22.81
CA ILE A 167 1.65 9.57 22.09
C ILE A 167 3.16 9.78 21.96
N VAL A 168 3.90 9.59 23.05
CA VAL A 168 5.37 9.72 23.07
C VAL A 168 6.01 8.66 22.17
N GLY A 169 5.53 7.41 22.21
CA GLY A 169 6.01 6.34 21.34
C GLY A 169 5.80 6.64 19.85
N ILE A 170 4.64 7.15 19.48
CA ILE A 170 4.32 7.52 18.09
C ILE A 170 5.13 8.72 17.64
N LYS A 171 5.29 9.73 18.49
CA LYS A 171 6.14 10.88 18.20
C LYS A 171 7.59 10.45 17.93
N LYS A 172 8.13 9.56 18.75
CA LYS A 172 9.49 9.02 18.57
C LYS A 172 9.66 8.29 17.22
N LYS A 173 8.62 7.59 16.74
CA LYS A 173 8.63 6.93 15.41
C LYS A 173 8.52 7.93 14.25
N LEU A 174 7.96 9.11 14.48
CA LEU A 174 7.84 10.17 13.47
C LEU A 174 9.15 10.97 13.34
N ASP A 175 9.86 11.14 14.46
CA ASP A 175 11.14 11.86 14.53
C ASP A 175 12.35 11.03 14.06
N SER A 176 12.15 9.72 13.78
CA SER A 176 13.18 8.76 13.33
C SER A 176 13.15 8.54 11.83
#